data_AF-A0A3E0VJE6-F1
#
_entry.id   AF-A0A3E0VJE6-F1
#
_cell.length_a   1.000
_cell.length_b   1.000
_cell.length_c   1.000
_cell.angle_alpha   90.00
_cell.angle_beta   90.00
_cell.angle_gamma   90.00
#
_symmetry.space_group_name_H-M   'P 1'
#
loop_
_entity.id
_entity.type
_entity.pdbx_description
1 polymer ?
#
loop_
_entity_poly.entity_id
_entity_poly.type
_entity_poly.pdbx_seq_one_letter_code
_entity_poly.pdbx_strand_id
1 'polypeptide(L)'
;MISPQLSHALRLAGLRWRPVSGDLFVISREGFEGDVFTVSDMTIEAHEYDTGTVLGFNGTTEWALDSVALDDALWMPAEHQLRALLGSTFRSLRQVGSRGAGGAGGVGRAGDGAVGGTGSAAGGAGVGSLDEDGLLVEESYEVEIVLSGQSRVFVAVDAADAYAGALLELIGASGGGLEADLG
;
A
#
# COMPACT_ATOMS: atom_id res chain seq x y z
N MET A 1 5.51 2.10 -2.45
CA MET A 1 5.47 0.66 -2.76
C MET A 1 6.30 -0.04 -1.70
N ILE A 2 5.84 -1.17 -1.17
CA ILE A 2 6.60 -1.93 -0.17
C ILE A 2 7.94 -2.38 -0.76
N SER A 3 8.98 -2.37 0.06
CA SER A 3 10.30 -2.89 -0.31
C SER A 3 10.28 -4.42 -0.48
N PRO A 4 11.09 -4.98 -1.41
CA PRO A 4 11.21 -6.43 -1.56
C PRO A 4 11.67 -7.15 -0.29
N GLN A 5 12.50 -6.48 0.52
CA GLN A 5 13.00 -7.01 1.79
C GLN A 5 11.87 -7.22 2.79
N LEU A 6 10.96 -6.24 2.92
CA LEU A 6 9.81 -6.37 3.82
C LEU A 6 8.77 -7.36 3.29
N SER A 7 8.57 -7.41 1.97
CA SER A 7 7.73 -8.44 1.34
C SER A 7 8.25 -9.86 1.65
N HIS A 8 9.56 -10.06 1.57
CA HIS A 8 10.18 -11.33 1.93
C HIS A 8 10.04 -11.64 3.43
N ALA A 9 10.22 -10.63 4.28
CA ALA A 9 10.01 -10.77 5.72
C ALA A 9 8.56 -11.18 6.05
N LEU A 10 7.56 -10.60 5.37
CA LEU A 10 6.15 -10.94 5.56
C LEU A 10 5.88 -12.40 5.15
N ARG A 11 6.44 -12.86 4.02
CA ARG A 11 6.35 -14.25 3.60
C ARG A 11 6.96 -15.20 4.64
N LEU A 12 8.15 -14.88 5.14
CA LEU A 12 8.83 -15.67 6.18
C LEU A 12 8.08 -15.67 7.52
N ALA A 13 7.42 -14.57 7.88
CA ALA A 13 6.57 -14.48 9.06
C ALA A 13 5.30 -15.36 8.92
N GLY A 14 5.02 -15.88 7.73
CA GLY A 14 3.91 -16.78 7.47
C GLY A 14 2.69 -16.10 6.87
N LEU A 15 2.83 -14.90 6.28
CA LEU A 15 1.77 -14.29 5.49
C LEU A 15 1.52 -15.14 4.24
N ARG A 16 0.33 -15.72 4.14
CA ARG A 16 -0.13 -16.52 3.00
C ARG A 16 -1.02 -15.66 2.13
N TRP A 17 -0.52 -15.28 0.96
CA TRP A 17 -1.24 -14.40 0.04
C TRP A 17 -2.18 -15.17 -0.89
N ARG A 18 -3.40 -14.67 -1.09
CA ARG A 18 -4.32 -15.13 -2.12
C ARG A 18 -4.37 -14.10 -3.24
N PRO A 19 -3.98 -14.47 -4.48
CA PRO A 19 -3.93 -13.51 -5.58
C PRO A 19 -5.31 -13.00 -5.95
N VAL A 20 -5.45 -11.68 -6.03
CA VAL A 20 -6.60 -10.96 -6.57
C VAL A 20 -6.18 -10.02 -7.69
N SER A 21 -7.14 -9.64 -8.54
CA SER A 21 -6.90 -8.69 -9.62
C SER A 21 -6.41 -7.34 -9.07
N GLY A 22 -5.38 -6.78 -9.69
CA GLY A 22 -4.67 -5.59 -9.24
C GLY A 22 -3.48 -5.86 -8.31
N ASP A 23 -3.25 -7.10 -7.88
CA ASP A 23 -2.10 -7.43 -7.04
C ASP A 23 -0.78 -7.29 -7.79
N LEU A 24 0.23 -6.78 -7.09
CA LEU A 24 1.59 -6.67 -7.60
C LEU A 24 2.46 -7.79 -7.05
N PHE A 25 3.37 -8.30 -7.87
CA PHE A 25 4.37 -9.28 -7.45
C PHE A 25 5.65 -9.16 -8.27
N VAL A 26 6.75 -9.66 -7.71
CA VAL A 26 8.01 -9.87 -8.43
C VAL A 26 8.29 -11.36 -8.54
N ILE A 27 9.03 -11.78 -9.56
CA ILE A 27 9.41 -13.20 -9.71
C ILE A 27 10.84 -13.37 -9.22
N SER A 28 11.05 -14.28 -8.27
CA SER A 28 12.34 -14.48 -7.59
C SER A 28 13.33 -15.35 -8.38
N ARG A 29 13.12 -15.52 -9.69
CA ARG A 29 13.94 -16.35 -10.58
C ARG A 29 14.92 -15.50 -11.39
N GLU A 30 16.03 -16.10 -11.79
CA GLU A 30 17.00 -15.46 -12.68
C GLU A 30 16.33 -15.02 -14.00
N GLY A 31 16.61 -13.79 -14.44
CA GLY A 31 16.08 -13.19 -15.67
C GLY A 31 14.82 -12.35 -15.48
N PHE A 32 14.36 -12.14 -14.24
CA PHE A 32 13.16 -11.35 -13.90
C PHE A 32 13.47 -10.29 -12.83
N GLU A 33 14.75 -10.01 -12.60
CA GLU A 33 15.20 -9.10 -11.56
C GLU A 33 14.76 -7.66 -11.83
N GLY A 34 13.99 -7.11 -10.90
CA GLY A 34 13.52 -5.73 -10.97
C GLY A 34 12.20 -5.55 -11.73
N ASP A 35 11.70 -6.59 -12.39
CA ASP A 35 10.40 -6.54 -13.05
C ASP A 35 9.25 -6.75 -12.04
N VAL A 36 8.29 -5.83 -12.08
CA VAL A 36 7.06 -5.90 -11.29
C VAL A 36 5.91 -6.29 -12.19
N PHE A 37 5.26 -7.38 -11.84
CA PHE A 37 4.10 -7.94 -12.53
C PHE A 37 2.82 -7.56 -11.80
N THR A 38 1.73 -7.40 -12.55
CA THR A 38 0.39 -7.15 -12.01
C THR A 38 -0.53 -8.29 -12.38
N VAL A 39 -1.26 -8.84 -11.42
CA VAL A 39 -2.37 -9.77 -11.67
C VAL A 39 -3.49 -8.96 -12.31
N SER A 40 -3.91 -9.32 -13.52
CA SER A 40 -4.98 -8.63 -14.22
C SER A 40 -6.01 -9.63 -14.74
N ASP A 41 -7.28 -9.31 -14.62
CA ASP A 41 -8.33 -10.05 -15.31
C ASP A 41 -8.26 -9.76 -16.81
N MET A 42 -8.21 -10.82 -17.62
CA MET A 42 -8.41 -10.69 -19.05
C MET A 42 -9.90 -10.42 -19.31
N THR A 43 -10.24 -9.19 -19.66
CA THR A 43 -11.63 -8.81 -19.96
C THR A 43 -11.85 -8.71 -21.46
N ILE A 44 -12.83 -9.44 -21.97
CA ILE A 44 -13.28 -9.38 -23.37
C ILE A 44 -14.47 -8.43 -23.45
N GLU A 45 -14.37 -7.38 -24.25
CA GLU A 45 -15.42 -6.39 -24.46
C GLU A 45 -15.91 -6.39 -25.92
N ALA A 46 -17.20 -6.65 -26.12
CA ALA A 46 -17.81 -6.56 -27.43
C ALA A 46 -18.21 -5.11 -27.74
N HIS A 47 -17.57 -4.52 -28.75
CA HIS A 47 -17.88 -3.20 -29.27
C HIS A 47 -18.72 -3.33 -30.53
N GLU A 48 -19.96 -2.84 -30.50
CA GLU A 48 -20.84 -2.81 -31.67
C GLU A 48 -20.59 -1.54 -32.49
N TYR A 49 -20.27 -1.73 -33.76
CA TYR A 49 -20.18 -0.66 -34.75
C TYR A 49 -21.22 -0.89 -35.84
N ASP A 50 -21.56 0.16 -36.58
CA ASP A 50 -22.47 0.07 -37.75
C ASP A 50 -21.95 -0.91 -38.83
N THR A 51 -20.66 -1.25 -38.78
CA THR A 51 -19.99 -2.20 -39.69
C THR A 51 -19.86 -3.63 -39.14
N GLY A 52 -20.22 -3.88 -37.87
CA GLY A 52 -20.14 -5.18 -37.21
C GLY A 52 -19.65 -5.11 -35.76
N THR A 53 -19.65 -6.25 -35.07
CA THR A 53 -19.18 -6.37 -33.68
C THR A 53 -17.68 -6.72 -33.65
N VAL A 54 -16.88 -5.91 -32.96
CA VAL A 54 -15.46 -6.17 -32.71
C VAL A 54 -15.27 -6.57 -31.26
N LEU A 55 -14.56 -7.66 -31.02
CA LEU A 55 -14.16 -8.06 -29.67
C LEU A 55 -12.83 -7.38 -29.34
N GLY A 56 -12.87 -6.45 -28.39
CA GLY A 56 -11.70 -5.84 -27.76
C GLY A 56 -11.20 -6.74 -26.62
N PHE A 57 -9.90 -6.98 -26.59
CA PHE A 57 -9.24 -7.67 -25.48
C PHE A 57 -8.52 -6.61 -24.66
N ASN A 58 -9.04 -6.28 -23.47
CA ASN A 58 -8.37 -5.37 -22.56
C ASN A 58 -7.34 -6.15 -21.74
N GLY A 59 -6.11 -6.09 -22.21
CA GLY A 59 -4.91 -6.66 -21.60
C GLY A 59 -3.75 -6.31 -22.52
N THR A 60 -2.73 -5.60 -22.02
CA THR A 60 -1.56 -5.27 -22.82
C THR A 60 -0.86 -6.56 -23.23
N THR A 61 -0.91 -6.90 -24.52
CA THR A 61 -0.20 -8.05 -25.10
C THR A 61 1.33 -7.89 -25.09
N GLU A 62 1.85 -6.80 -24.54
CA GLU A 62 3.26 -6.47 -24.70
C GLU A 62 4.17 -7.42 -23.91
N TRP A 63 3.75 -7.91 -22.73
CA TRP A 63 4.50 -8.92 -21.96
C TRP A 63 3.58 -9.73 -21.02
N ALA A 64 2.78 -10.64 -21.57
CA ALA A 64 2.02 -11.61 -20.76
C ALA A 64 2.89 -12.84 -20.47
N LEU A 65 2.98 -13.26 -19.21
CA LEU A 65 3.65 -14.50 -18.84
C LEU A 65 2.63 -15.64 -18.85
N ASP A 66 2.88 -16.69 -19.63
CA ASP A 66 1.93 -17.81 -19.77
C ASP A 66 1.68 -18.56 -18.45
N SER A 67 2.72 -18.74 -17.63
CA SER A 67 2.59 -19.38 -16.31
C SER A 67 3.78 -19.09 -15.40
N VAL A 68 3.51 -18.95 -14.09
CA VAL A 68 4.52 -18.90 -13.03
C VAL A 68 4.03 -19.72 -11.83
N ALA A 69 4.93 -20.41 -11.13
CA ALA A 69 4.57 -21.09 -9.90
C ALA A 69 4.37 -20.06 -8.78
N LEU A 70 3.35 -20.25 -7.94
CA LEU A 70 3.06 -19.33 -6.83
C LEU A 70 4.24 -19.20 -5.86
N ASP A 71 5.01 -20.28 -5.68
CA ASP A 71 6.21 -20.27 -4.84
C ASP A 71 7.33 -19.38 -5.38
N ASP A 72 7.37 -19.13 -6.70
CA ASP A 72 8.34 -18.24 -7.34
C ASP A 72 7.90 -16.77 -7.30
N ALA A 73 6.64 -16.51 -6.97
CA ALA A 73 6.08 -15.17 -6.84
C ALA A 73 6.31 -14.61 -5.42
N LEU A 74 6.88 -13.42 -5.36
CA LEU A 74 6.96 -12.61 -4.16
C LEU A 74 5.96 -11.46 -4.27
N TRP A 75 4.87 -11.57 -3.52
CA TRP A 75 3.81 -10.57 -3.48
C TRP A 75 4.30 -9.25 -2.91
N MET A 76 3.84 -8.16 -3.50
CA MET A 76 4.18 -6.78 -3.15
C MET A 76 2.89 -6.03 -2.76
N PRO A 77 2.32 -6.30 -1.57
CA PRO A 77 1.04 -5.73 -1.17
C PRO A 77 1.04 -4.20 -1.20
N ALA A 78 -0.03 -3.62 -1.72
CA ALA A 78 -0.25 -2.19 -1.67
C ALA A 78 -0.60 -1.72 -0.26
N GLU A 79 -0.44 -0.42 0.00
CA GLU A 79 -0.71 0.21 1.30
C GLU A 79 -2.11 -0.14 1.84
N HIS A 80 -3.14 0.00 1.00
CA HIS A 80 -4.51 -0.26 1.38
C HIS A 80 -4.75 -1.72 1.78
N GLN A 81 -4.02 -2.66 1.18
CA GLN A 81 -4.11 -4.09 1.47
C GLN A 81 -3.46 -4.41 2.81
N LEU A 82 -2.25 -3.88 3.06
CA LEU A 82 -1.58 -4.04 4.35
C LEU A 82 -2.40 -3.42 5.49
N ARG A 83 -2.99 -2.25 5.24
CA ARG A 83 -3.92 -1.59 6.17
C ARG A 83 -5.13 -2.47 6.48
N ALA A 84 -5.71 -3.11 5.45
CA ALA A 84 -6.85 -4.02 5.65
C ALA A 84 -6.46 -5.21 6.56
N LEU A 85 -5.26 -5.77 6.38
CA LEU A 85 -4.75 -6.88 7.19
C LEU A 85 -4.50 -6.52 8.67
N LEU A 86 -4.13 -5.27 8.96
CA LEU A 86 -4.02 -4.79 10.34
C LEU A 86 -5.39 -4.69 11.04
N GLY A 87 -6.46 -4.51 10.28
CA GLY A 87 -7.83 -4.46 10.78
C GLY A 87 -8.00 -3.51 11.97
N SER A 88 -8.56 -4.02 13.06
CA SER A 88 -8.87 -3.24 14.27
C SER A 88 -7.64 -2.79 15.08
N THR A 89 -6.45 -3.32 14.78
CA THR A 89 -5.22 -2.90 15.47
C THR A 89 -4.72 -1.55 14.96
N PHE A 90 -5.05 -1.20 13.72
CA PHE A 90 -4.65 0.07 13.12
C PHE A 90 -5.30 1.28 13.83
N ARG A 91 -4.50 2.32 14.09
CA ARG A 91 -4.97 3.57 14.71
C ARG A 91 -4.83 4.77 13.82
N SER A 92 -3.63 5.07 13.34
CA SER A 92 -3.40 6.25 12.52
C SER A 92 -2.22 6.10 11.57
N LEU A 93 -2.29 6.81 10.45
CA LEU A 93 -1.17 7.06 9.56
C LEU A 93 -0.93 8.56 9.58
N ARG A 94 0.33 8.96 9.75
CA ARG A 94 0.72 10.36 9.70
C ARG A 94 1.91 10.51 8.77
N GLN A 95 1.82 11.48 7.87
CA GLN A 95 3.00 11.93 7.14
C GLN A 95 3.78 12.87 8.05
N VAL A 96 5.06 12.58 8.23
CA VAL A 96 6.01 13.36 9.02
C VAL A 96 7.02 13.96 8.07
N GLY A 97 6.70 15.16 7.59
CA GLY A 97 7.69 16.14 7.17
C GLY A 97 8.11 16.94 8.40
N SER A 98 9.36 17.42 8.44
CA SER A 98 9.83 18.29 9.53
C SER A 98 8.83 19.42 9.81
N ARG A 99 7.99 19.22 10.83
CA ARG A 99 7.20 20.30 11.43
C ARG A 99 8.11 20.86 12.51
N GLY A 100 8.75 21.98 12.21
CA GLY A 100 9.47 22.78 13.20
C GLY A 100 8.67 22.86 14.51
N ALA A 101 9.39 22.74 15.62
CA ALA A 101 8.86 22.74 16.97
C ALA A 101 7.72 23.76 17.19
N GLY A 102 6.58 23.31 17.72
CA GLY A 102 5.58 24.22 18.28
C GLY A 102 4.17 23.64 18.47
N GLY A 103 3.79 23.36 19.73
CA GLY A 103 2.38 23.38 20.12
C GLY A 103 1.94 22.37 21.19
N ALA A 104 2.40 22.55 22.43
CA ALA A 104 1.72 21.98 23.59
C ALA A 104 0.38 22.70 23.85
N GLY A 105 -0.65 21.94 24.26
CA GLY A 105 -1.74 22.39 25.14
C GLY A 105 -2.81 23.33 24.55
N GLY A 106 -4.04 22.83 24.43
CA GLY A 106 -5.22 23.67 24.13
C GLY A 106 -6.54 22.95 24.35
N VAL A 107 -7.15 23.20 25.51
CA VAL A 107 -8.46 22.73 25.95
C VAL A 107 -9.57 23.24 25.02
N GLY A 108 -10.59 22.41 24.76
CA GLY A 108 -11.62 22.68 23.76
C GLY A 108 -12.57 23.84 24.04
N ARG A 109 -13.28 24.24 22.98
CA ARG A 109 -14.65 24.72 23.07
C ARG A 109 -15.36 24.59 21.71
N ALA A 110 -16.62 24.16 21.79
CA ALA A 110 -17.55 24.03 20.68
C ALA A 110 -17.92 25.39 20.05
N GLY A 111 -18.22 25.36 18.75
CA GLY A 111 -18.82 26.44 17.98
C GLY A 111 -19.45 25.87 16.71
N ASP A 112 -20.74 26.11 16.57
CA ASP A 112 -21.69 25.64 15.56
C ASP A 112 -21.58 26.43 14.24
N GLY A 113 -22.00 25.83 13.12
CA GLY A 113 -22.48 26.57 11.95
C GLY A 113 -21.69 26.53 10.62
N ALA A 114 -22.36 25.95 9.62
CA ALA A 114 -22.44 26.40 8.21
C ALA A 114 -21.46 25.89 7.12
N VAL A 115 -21.95 24.88 6.38
CA VAL A 115 -22.11 24.75 4.91
C VAL A 115 -21.05 25.23 3.89
N GLY A 116 -20.74 24.32 2.96
CA GLY A 116 -20.85 24.60 1.51
C GLY A 116 -19.58 24.50 0.65
N GLY A 117 -19.57 23.54 -0.29
CA GLY A 117 -19.10 23.80 -1.66
C GLY A 117 -17.75 23.25 -2.12
N THR A 118 -17.82 22.12 -2.85
CA THR A 118 -17.16 21.80 -4.14
C THR A 118 -15.66 22.04 -4.35
N GLY A 119 -14.95 21.01 -4.82
CA GLY A 119 -13.68 21.18 -5.53
C GLY A 119 -12.95 19.87 -5.79
N SER A 120 -13.14 19.33 -7.00
CA SER A 120 -12.24 18.34 -7.58
C SER A 120 -10.83 18.91 -7.71
N ALA A 121 -9.83 18.21 -7.19
CA ALA A 121 -8.41 18.36 -7.55
C ALA A 121 -7.80 16.96 -7.42
N ALA A 122 -7.55 16.28 -8.54
CA ALA A 122 -6.24 16.26 -9.19
C ALA A 122 -5.14 15.85 -8.19
N GLY A 123 -4.63 14.62 -8.38
CA GLY A 123 -3.45 14.13 -7.67
C GLY A 123 -2.32 15.15 -7.78
N GLY A 124 -2.06 15.83 -6.67
CA GLY A 124 -0.97 16.77 -6.54
C GLY A 124 0.32 15.98 -6.46
N ALA A 125 1.18 16.12 -7.46
CA ALA A 125 2.60 15.86 -7.29
C ALA A 125 3.08 16.79 -6.15
N GLY A 126 3.33 16.21 -4.98
CA GLY A 126 3.76 16.93 -3.79
C GLY A 126 5.08 17.64 -4.06
N VAL A 127 5.10 18.96 -3.91
CA VAL A 127 6.33 19.72 -3.68
C VAL A 127 6.82 19.36 -2.29
N GLY A 128 7.86 18.51 -2.21
CA GLY A 128 8.44 18.08 -0.95
C GLY A 128 8.86 19.26 -0.07
N SER A 129 8.73 19.11 1.24
CA SER A 129 9.11 20.16 2.18
C SER A 129 10.63 20.40 2.11
N LEU A 130 11.06 21.65 2.20
CA LEU A 130 12.47 22.05 2.23
C LEU A 130 12.87 22.38 3.68
N ASP A 131 14.08 22.03 4.10
CA ASP A 131 14.67 22.47 5.36
C ASP A 131 15.18 23.92 5.28
N GLU A 132 15.75 24.43 6.38
CA GLU A 132 16.29 25.80 6.49
C GLU A 132 17.45 26.06 5.52
N ASP A 133 18.10 25.01 5.03
CA ASP A 133 19.18 25.04 4.05
C ASP A 133 18.68 24.85 2.60
N GLY A 134 17.36 24.71 2.41
CA GLY A 134 16.74 24.51 1.09
C GLY A 134 16.93 23.09 0.54
N LEU A 135 17.26 22.13 1.39
CA LEU A 135 17.35 20.71 1.05
C LEU A 135 15.97 20.05 1.24
N LEU A 136 15.61 19.12 0.36
CA LEU A 136 14.39 18.33 0.53
C LEU A 136 14.49 17.53 1.83
N VAL A 137 13.54 17.73 2.75
CA VAL A 137 13.38 16.81 3.88
C VAL A 137 12.77 15.52 3.36
N GLU A 138 13.34 14.39 3.75
CA GLU A 138 12.74 13.11 3.45
C GLU A 138 11.43 13.01 4.22
N GLU A 139 10.32 13.09 3.49
CA GLU A 139 8.99 12.89 4.03
C GLU A 139 8.88 11.42 4.47
N SER A 140 8.71 11.20 5.75
CA SER A 140 8.51 9.87 6.32
C SER A 140 7.05 9.66 6.70
N TYR A 141 6.68 8.41 6.95
CA TYR A 141 5.34 8.00 7.34
C TYR A 141 5.41 7.25 8.66
N GLU A 142 4.54 7.63 9.59
CA GLU A 142 4.35 6.97 10.87
C GLU A 142 3.02 6.22 10.88
N VAL A 143 3.08 4.91 11.10
CA VAL A 143 1.91 4.04 11.32
C VAL A 143 1.84 3.69 12.80
N GLU A 144 0.71 4.03 13.43
CA GLU A 144 0.40 3.66 14.80
C GLU A 144 -0.58 2.48 14.84
N ILE A 145 -0.24 1.46 15.63
CA ILE A 145 -1.11 0.33 15.95
C ILE A 145 -1.26 0.17 17.46
N VAL A 146 -2.34 -0.47 17.89
CA VAL A 146 -2.50 -0.97 19.27
C VAL A 146 -2.51 -2.47 19.26
N LEU A 147 -1.52 -3.05 19.95
CA LEU A 147 -1.33 -4.49 20.08
C LEU A 147 -1.33 -4.84 21.56
N SER A 148 -2.22 -5.74 21.99
CA SER A 148 -2.35 -6.15 23.39
C SER A 148 -2.53 -4.97 24.37
N GLY A 149 -3.20 -3.90 23.92
CA GLY A 149 -3.43 -2.68 24.71
C GLY A 149 -2.25 -1.69 24.75
N GLN A 150 -1.14 -2.00 24.09
CA GLN A 150 0.03 -1.11 24.01
C GLN A 150 0.09 -0.44 22.62
N SER A 151 0.33 0.87 22.58
CA SER A 151 0.57 1.59 21.33
C SER A 151 1.99 1.31 20.82
N ARG A 152 2.12 1.05 19.52
CA ARG A 152 3.37 0.84 18.79
C ARG A 152 3.36 1.75 17.56
N VAL A 153 4.50 2.35 17.27
CA VAL A 153 4.67 3.26 16.13
C VAL A 153 5.79 2.74 15.23
N PHE A 154 5.53 2.70 13.94
CA PHE A 154 6.46 2.25 12.90
C PHE A 154 6.69 3.39 11.92
N VAL A 155 7.96 3.70 11.63
CA VAL A 155 8.34 4.83 10.78
C VAL A 155 9.11 4.32 9.58
N ALA A 156 8.72 4.75 8.38
CA ALA A 156 9.43 4.44 7.14
C ALA A 156 9.30 5.57 6.12
N VAL A 157 10.17 5.59 5.12
CA VAL A 157 10.11 6.57 4.01
C VAL A 157 8.90 6.33 3.10
N ASP A 158 8.46 5.08 2.98
CA ASP A 158 7.23 4.71 2.27
C ASP A 158 6.15 4.29 3.26
N ALA A 159 4.91 4.70 3.03
CA ALA A 159 3.78 4.31 3.86
C ALA A 159 3.59 2.79 3.90
N ALA A 160 3.76 2.09 2.77
CA ALA A 160 3.59 0.64 2.71
C ALA A 160 4.65 -0.09 3.57
N ASP A 161 5.88 0.44 3.65
CA ASP A 161 6.92 -0.11 4.51
C ASP A 161 6.57 0.05 6.01
N ALA A 162 6.04 1.21 6.40
CA ALA A 162 5.59 1.43 7.78
C ALA A 162 4.44 0.46 8.15
N TYR A 163 3.51 0.24 7.22
CA TYR A 163 2.46 -0.76 7.37
C TYR A 163 2.98 -2.19 7.47
N ALA A 164 3.95 -2.55 6.64
CA ALA A 164 4.56 -3.88 6.65
C ALA A 164 5.27 -4.17 7.98
N GLY A 165 6.01 -3.19 8.52
CA GLY A 165 6.63 -3.30 9.84
C GLY A 165 5.60 -3.54 10.95
N ALA A 166 4.50 -2.79 10.93
CA ALA A 166 3.39 -3.00 11.86
C ALA A 166 2.77 -4.39 11.75
N LEU A 167 2.59 -4.89 10.52
CA LEU A 167 2.01 -6.20 10.26
C LEU A 167 2.94 -7.35 10.70
N LEU A 168 4.25 -7.21 10.53
CA LEU A 168 5.23 -8.18 11.03
C LEU A 168 5.16 -8.35 12.55
N GLU A 169 5.03 -7.24 13.29
CA GLU A 169 4.88 -7.28 14.75
C GLU A 169 3.56 -7.96 15.15
N LEU A 170 2.47 -7.69 14.41
CA LEU A 170 1.18 -8.34 14.65
C LEU A 170 1.26 -9.86 14.44
N ILE A 171 1.84 -10.30 13.32
CA ILE A 171 2.00 -11.73 13.01
C ILE A 171 2.87 -12.41 14.07
N GLY A 172 4.02 -11.81 14.40
CA GLY A 172 4.93 -12.33 15.42
C GLY A 172 4.27 -12.45 16.80
N ALA A 173 3.47 -11.47 17.20
CA ALA A 173 2.75 -11.49 18.48
C ALA A 173 1.56 -12.46 18.51
N SER A 174 0.93 -12.73 17.37
CA SER A 174 -0.20 -13.66 17.26
C SER A 174 0.22 -15.14 17.33
N GLY A 175 1.52 -15.44 17.21
CA GLY A 175 2.07 -16.80 17.32
C GLY A 175 1.71 -17.73 16.17
N GLY A 176 1.12 -17.21 15.08
CA GLY A 176 0.70 -17.98 13.91
C GLY A 176 0.69 -17.14 12.63
N GLY A 177 0.81 -17.81 11.48
CA GLY A 177 0.76 -17.15 10.17
C GLY A 177 -0.61 -16.53 9.89
N LEU A 178 -0.62 -15.47 9.09
CA LEU A 178 -1.82 -14.75 8.68
C LEU A 178 -2.20 -15.12 7.24
N GLU A 179 -3.46 -15.44 6.99
CA GLU A 179 -3.96 -15.60 5.61
C GLU A 179 -4.53 -14.26 5.13
N ALA A 180 -4.07 -13.78 3.96
CA ALA A 180 -4.59 -12.59 3.33
C ALA A 180 -5.78 -12.97 2.43
N ASP A 181 -6.99 -12.75 2.92
CA ASP A 181 -8.25 -12.92 2.19
C ASP A 181 -8.85 -11.53 1.94
N LEU A 182 -8.45 -10.91 0.82
CA LEU A 182 -8.73 -9.49 0.54
C LEU A 182 -9.82 -9.25 -0.51
N GLY A 183 -10.48 -10.32 -0.99
CA GLY A 183 -11.78 -10.26 -1.70
C GLY A 183 -11.82 -9.40 -2.94
#